data_AF-A0A8F4FVT1-F1
#
_entry.id   AF-A0A8F4FVT1-F1
#
_cell.length_a   1.000
_cell.length_b   1.000
_cell.length_c   1.000
_cell.angle_alpha   90.00
_cell.angle_beta   90.00
_cell.angle_gamma   90.00
#
_symmetry.space_group_name_H-M   'P 1'
#
loop_
_entity.id
_entity.type
_entity.pdbx_description
1 polymer ?
#
loop_
_entity_poly.entity_id
_entity_poly.type
_entity_poly.pdbx_seq_one_letter_code
_entity_poly.pdbx_strand_id
1 'polypeptide(L)'
;MTFNPRFEPAVSAARLGTYRAIAADDDHAWALYRWNIDLAAALTPLACDVEVTLRNTIHGHLAAHFGRGDWWASTDLVLDDITSETLTDVVRRHKKQLVKGTIGPGKVIADLMLGTWVMLLSRGGTSALGRAIDYEANLWRPALRFGFATGNLHSERPSPAADTRRRTPPSIEPPAAPQPFGASRADLQRRSGVWHSDHGRFTDRVGPDGRAPAMDGP
;
A
#
# COMPACT_ATOMS: atom_id res chain seq x y z
N MET A 1 2.88 29.93 -7.77
CA MET A 1 3.78 29.11 -8.63
C MET A 1 3.38 29.41 -10.05
N THR A 2 4.29 29.91 -10.88
CA THR A 2 3.96 30.25 -12.27
C THR A 2 3.98 29.00 -13.13
N PHE A 3 2.92 28.82 -13.93
CA PHE A 3 2.80 27.77 -14.91
C PHE A 3 3.81 27.98 -16.04
N ASN A 4 4.53 26.92 -16.40
CA ASN A 4 5.38 26.93 -17.59
C ASN A 4 4.65 26.15 -18.70
N PRO A 5 4.23 26.81 -19.79
CA PRO A 5 3.42 26.20 -20.86
C PRO A 5 4.06 24.97 -21.50
N ARG A 6 5.40 24.82 -21.41
CA ARG A 6 6.10 23.63 -21.92
C ARG A 6 5.73 22.33 -21.18
N PHE A 7 5.19 22.42 -19.96
CA PHE A 7 4.73 21.24 -19.24
C PHE A 7 3.41 20.70 -19.78
N GLU A 8 2.58 21.51 -20.42
CA GLU A 8 1.26 21.10 -20.92
C GLU A 8 1.29 19.83 -21.80
N PRO A 9 2.15 19.72 -22.84
CA PRO A 9 2.23 18.51 -23.63
C PRO A 9 2.74 17.31 -22.80
N ALA A 10 3.55 17.53 -21.76
CA ALA A 10 4.09 16.46 -20.92
C ALA A 10 3.03 15.88 -19.96
N VAL A 11 2.08 16.69 -19.50
CA VAL A 11 1.01 16.23 -18.58
C VAL A 11 -0.26 15.75 -19.27
N SER A 12 -0.32 15.90 -20.60
CA SER A 12 -1.53 15.87 -21.43
C SER A 12 -2.45 17.07 -21.23
N ALA A 13 -2.75 17.77 -22.33
CA ALA A 13 -3.68 18.90 -22.35
C ALA A 13 -5.08 18.53 -21.82
N ALA A 14 -5.52 17.28 -22.03
CA ALA A 14 -6.80 16.80 -21.53
C ALA A 14 -6.86 16.76 -19.99
N ARG A 15 -5.74 16.41 -19.32
CA ARG A 15 -5.65 16.40 -17.85
C ARG A 15 -5.64 17.82 -17.30
N LEU A 16 -4.88 18.74 -17.90
CA LEU A 16 -4.87 20.13 -17.44
C LEU A 16 -6.20 20.84 -17.74
N GLY A 17 -6.86 20.46 -18.84
CA GLY A 17 -8.17 20.98 -19.26
C GLY A 17 -9.27 20.84 -18.21
N THR A 18 -9.30 19.73 -17.44
CA THR A 18 -10.28 19.55 -16.37
C THR A 18 -10.10 20.56 -15.23
N TYR A 19 -8.86 21.00 -14.97
CA TYR A 19 -8.58 22.03 -13.96
C TYR A 19 -8.81 23.43 -14.50
N ARG A 20 -8.47 23.70 -15.77
CA ARG A 20 -8.76 24.98 -16.43
C ARG A 20 -10.25 25.30 -16.47
N ALA A 21 -11.11 24.29 -16.62
CA ALA A 21 -12.56 24.47 -16.63
C ALA A 21 -13.13 25.10 -15.35
N ILE A 22 -12.41 25.01 -14.23
CA ILE A 22 -12.81 25.53 -12.91
C ILE A 22 -11.86 26.61 -12.36
N ALA A 23 -10.74 26.85 -13.03
CA ALA A 23 -9.71 27.80 -12.61
C ALA A 23 -9.96 29.21 -13.18
N ALA A 24 -9.37 30.21 -12.52
CA ALA A 24 -9.45 31.60 -12.96
C ALA A 24 -8.43 31.93 -14.06
N ASP A 25 -7.27 31.28 -14.02
CA ASP A 25 -6.16 31.44 -14.96
C ASP A 25 -5.30 30.16 -14.98
N ASP A 26 -4.30 30.12 -15.86
CA ASP A 26 -3.41 28.97 -16.04
C ASP A 26 -2.53 28.68 -14.81
N ASP A 27 -2.14 29.70 -14.05
CA ASP A 27 -1.37 29.53 -12.81
C ASP A 27 -2.22 28.87 -11.72
N HIS A 28 -3.50 29.26 -11.62
CA HIS A 28 -4.48 28.63 -10.75
C HIS A 28 -4.77 27.19 -11.18
N ALA A 29 -4.97 26.93 -12.48
CA ALA A 29 -5.16 25.57 -12.99
C ALA A 29 -3.97 24.67 -12.66
N TRP A 30 -2.75 25.18 -12.83
CA TRP A 30 -1.52 24.50 -12.46
C TRP A 30 -1.42 24.23 -10.94
N ALA A 31 -1.79 25.21 -10.11
CA ALA A 31 -1.83 25.05 -8.66
C ALA A 31 -2.82 23.95 -8.23
N LEU A 32 -4.01 23.88 -8.84
CA LEU A 32 -5.00 22.84 -8.57
C LEU A 32 -4.48 21.45 -8.99
N TYR A 33 -3.87 21.35 -10.18
CA TYR A 33 -3.24 20.12 -10.63
C TYR A 33 -2.16 19.63 -9.66
N ARG A 34 -1.28 20.54 -9.22
CA ARG A 34 -0.22 20.21 -8.27
C ARG A 34 -0.77 19.79 -6.91
N TRP A 35 -1.78 20.50 -6.42
CA TRP A 35 -2.46 20.17 -5.17
C TRP A 35 -3.10 18.77 -5.24
N ASN A 36 -3.69 18.39 -6.37
CA ASN A 36 -4.20 17.03 -6.57
C ASN A 36 -3.08 15.96 -6.52
N ILE A 37 -1.91 16.24 -7.09
CA ILE A 37 -0.75 15.34 -6.96
C ILE A 37 -0.31 15.24 -5.50
N ASP A 38 -0.19 16.37 -4.80
CA ASP A 38 0.25 16.40 -3.41
C ASP A 38 -0.73 15.65 -2.51
N LEU A 39 -2.03 15.77 -2.76
CA LEU A 39 -3.08 14.99 -2.10
C LEU A 39 -2.93 13.48 -2.39
N ALA A 40 -2.76 13.10 -3.66
CA ALA A 40 -2.55 11.70 -4.03
C ALA A 40 -1.27 11.12 -3.38
N ALA A 41 -0.19 11.90 -3.33
CA ALA A 41 1.05 11.52 -2.67
C ALA A 41 0.86 11.33 -1.17
N ALA A 42 0.09 12.21 -0.51
CA ALA A 42 -0.22 12.09 0.92
C ALA A 42 -1.09 10.87 1.24
N LEU A 43 -1.99 10.47 0.33
CA LEU A 43 -2.86 9.31 0.51
C LEU A 43 -2.20 7.97 0.15
N THR A 44 -1.15 7.97 -0.66
CA THR A 44 -0.51 6.74 -1.15
C THR A 44 0.02 5.83 -0.02
N PRO A 45 0.76 6.33 0.99
CA PRO A 45 1.23 5.48 2.09
C PRO A 45 0.07 4.83 2.85
N LEU A 46 -1.00 5.59 3.11
CA LEU A 46 -2.19 5.07 3.78
C LEU A 46 -2.87 3.97 2.96
N ALA A 47 -2.98 4.14 1.65
CA ALA A 47 -3.52 3.12 0.75
C ALA A 47 -2.66 1.84 0.78
N CYS A 48 -1.34 1.97 0.78
CA CYS A 48 -0.42 0.83 0.91
C CYS A 48 -0.60 0.10 2.25
N ASP A 49 -0.68 0.83 3.37
CA ASP A 49 -0.87 0.24 4.69
C ASP A 49 -2.20 -0.52 4.78
N VAL A 50 -3.28 0.06 4.24
CA VAL A 50 -4.59 -0.58 4.15
C VAL A 50 -4.51 -1.84 3.29
N GLU A 51 -3.89 -1.80 2.12
CA GLU A 51 -3.74 -2.95 1.23
C GLU A 51 -2.97 -4.09 1.90
N VAL A 52 -1.82 -3.79 2.50
CA VAL A 52 -0.96 -4.78 3.16
C VAL A 52 -1.68 -5.40 4.36
N THR A 53 -2.36 -4.59 5.17
CA THR A 53 -3.13 -5.09 6.32
C THR A 53 -4.28 -5.98 5.84
N LEU A 54 -5.04 -5.50 4.86
CA LEU A 54 -6.18 -6.21 4.28
C LEU A 54 -5.79 -7.58 3.72
N ARG A 55 -4.77 -7.61 2.85
CA ARG A 55 -4.33 -8.86 2.21
C ARG A 55 -3.79 -9.87 3.21
N ASN A 56 -3.05 -9.40 4.22
CA ASN A 56 -2.47 -10.29 5.24
C ASN A 56 -3.56 -10.91 6.11
N THR A 57 -4.56 -10.12 6.49
CA THR A 57 -5.74 -10.60 7.23
C THR A 57 -6.52 -11.63 6.42
N ILE A 58 -6.88 -11.31 5.17
CA ILE A 58 -7.60 -12.25 4.29
C ILE A 58 -6.78 -13.52 4.10
N HIS A 59 -5.50 -13.38 3.75
CA HIS A 59 -4.62 -14.52 3.52
C HIS A 59 -4.52 -15.43 4.75
N GLY A 60 -4.31 -14.87 5.94
CA GLY A 60 -4.19 -15.64 7.17
C GLY A 60 -5.46 -16.42 7.49
N HIS A 61 -6.63 -15.77 7.36
CA HIS A 61 -7.92 -16.42 7.60
C HIS A 61 -8.27 -17.49 6.58
N LEU A 62 -8.03 -17.25 5.29
CA LEU A 62 -8.26 -18.26 4.25
C LEU A 62 -7.28 -19.43 4.39
N ALA A 63 -6.01 -19.16 4.70
CA ALA A 63 -5.02 -20.21 4.92
C ALA A 63 -5.39 -21.10 6.11
N ALA A 64 -5.89 -20.51 7.20
CA ALA A 64 -6.39 -21.24 8.35
C ALA A 64 -7.66 -22.06 8.03
N HIS A 65 -8.62 -21.46 7.31
CA HIS A 65 -9.87 -22.11 6.95
C HIS A 65 -9.66 -23.32 6.03
N PHE A 66 -8.80 -23.19 5.02
CA PHE A 66 -8.51 -24.27 4.06
C PHE A 66 -7.33 -25.17 4.49
N GLY A 67 -6.69 -24.88 5.63
CA GLY A 67 -5.55 -25.65 6.15
C GLY A 67 -4.30 -25.62 5.28
N ARG A 68 -4.13 -24.61 4.40
CA ARG A 68 -3.01 -24.52 3.45
C ARG A 68 -2.64 -23.08 3.10
N GLY A 69 -1.35 -22.81 2.92
CA GLY A 69 -0.85 -21.48 2.58
C GLY A 69 -1.22 -21.04 1.15
N ASP A 70 -1.41 -21.98 0.23
CA ASP A 70 -1.85 -21.76 -1.15
C ASP A 70 -3.36 -22.03 -1.29
N TRP A 71 -4.16 -21.43 -0.41
CA TRP A 71 -5.62 -21.62 -0.30
C TRP A 71 -6.38 -21.50 -1.63
N TRP A 72 -5.86 -20.73 -2.59
CA TRP A 72 -6.43 -20.58 -3.93
C TRP A 72 -6.43 -21.85 -4.76
N ALA A 73 -5.62 -22.84 -4.40
CA ALA A 73 -5.58 -24.14 -5.05
C ALA A 73 -6.46 -25.17 -4.33
N SER A 74 -7.26 -24.75 -3.34
CA SER A 74 -8.25 -25.60 -2.67
C SER A 74 -9.38 -25.96 -3.63
N THR A 75 -9.81 -27.23 -3.63
CA THR A 75 -10.97 -27.70 -4.40
C THR A 75 -12.30 -27.22 -3.81
N ASP A 76 -12.29 -26.87 -2.52
CA ASP A 76 -13.49 -26.41 -1.80
C ASP A 76 -13.72 -24.90 -1.97
N LEU A 77 -12.74 -24.20 -2.57
CA LEU A 77 -12.85 -22.78 -2.85
C LEU A 77 -13.70 -22.57 -4.11
N VAL A 78 -14.81 -21.86 -3.95
CA VAL A 78 -15.71 -21.50 -5.04
C VAL A 78 -15.62 -20.00 -5.30
N LEU A 79 -15.03 -19.64 -6.45
CA LEU A 79 -14.91 -18.26 -6.92
C LEU A 79 -15.79 -18.01 -8.15
N ASP A 80 -16.20 -16.75 -8.34
CA ASP A 80 -16.71 -16.27 -9.63
C ASP A 80 -15.59 -16.27 -10.68
N ASP A 81 -15.97 -16.23 -11.95
CA ASP A 81 -15.03 -16.39 -13.06
C ASP A 81 -13.97 -15.28 -13.10
N ILE A 82 -14.37 -14.03 -12.87
CA ILE A 82 -13.47 -12.88 -12.96
C ILE A 82 -12.42 -12.93 -11.84
N THR A 83 -12.86 -13.24 -10.62
CA THR A 83 -11.94 -13.39 -9.47
C THR A 83 -11.01 -14.58 -9.68
N SER A 84 -11.54 -15.72 -10.15
CA SER A 84 -10.76 -16.93 -10.44
C SER A 84 -9.70 -16.69 -11.51
N GLU A 85 -10.05 -16.00 -12.61
CA GLU A 85 -9.14 -15.67 -13.70
C GLU A 85 -8.02 -14.73 -13.23
N THR A 86 -8.38 -13.66 -12.53
CA THR A 86 -7.42 -12.69 -11.98
C THR A 86 -6.38 -13.37 -11.08
N LEU A 87 -6.83 -14.27 -10.20
CA LEU A 87 -5.96 -15.02 -9.30
C LEU A 87 -5.08 -16.01 -10.06
N THR A 88 -5.68 -16.74 -11.01
CA THR A 88 -4.98 -17.71 -11.85
C THR A 88 -3.87 -17.07 -12.67
N ASP A 89 -4.07 -15.87 -13.19
CA ASP A 89 -3.07 -15.15 -13.97
C ASP A 89 -1.84 -14.79 -13.14
N VAL A 90 -2.03 -14.36 -11.89
CA VAL A 90 -0.92 -14.08 -10.97
C VAL A 90 -0.19 -15.37 -10.60
N VAL A 91 -0.91 -16.44 -10.27
CA VAL A 91 -0.32 -17.75 -10.00
C VAL A 91 0.47 -18.26 -11.20
N ARG A 92 -0.04 -18.08 -12.42
CA ARG A 92 0.61 -18.49 -13.68
C ARG A 92 1.95 -17.79 -13.88
N ARG A 93 2.05 -16.49 -13.57
CA ARG A 93 3.30 -15.72 -13.63
C ARG A 93 4.38 -16.32 -12.72
N HIS A 94 3.98 -16.88 -11.57
CA HIS A 94 4.90 -17.46 -10.58
C HIS A 94 5.05 -18.98 -10.64
N LYS A 95 4.31 -19.69 -11.52
CA LYS A 95 4.24 -21.16 -11.57
C LYS A 95 5.61 -21.84 -11.54
N LYS A 96 6.56 -21.38 -12.37
CA LYS A 96 7.92 -21.96 -12.44
C LYS A 96 8.68 -21.83 -11.12
N GLN A 97 8.53 -20.69 -10.44
CA GLN A 97 9.23 -20.40 -9.19
C GLN A 97 8.60 -21.14 -8.00
N LEU A 98 7.27 -21.29 -8.01
CA LEU A 98 6.51 -22.08 -7.04
C LEU A 98 6.87 -23.57 -7.12
N VAL A 99 6.91 -24.14 -8.33
CA VAL A 99 7.30 -25.56 -8.54
C VAL A 99 8.73 -25.83 -8.09
N LYS A 100 9.63 -24.86 -8.29
CA LYS A 100 11.02 -24.94 -7.81
C LYS A 100 11.17 -24.69 -6.31
N GLY A 101 10.11 -24.27 -5.61
CA GLY A 101 10.17 -23.88 -4.19
C GLY A 101 10.99 -22.61 -3.92
N THR A 102 11.32 -21.84 -4.95
CA THR A 102 12.15 -20.62 -4.82
C THR A 102 11.36 -19.47 -4.21
N ILE A 103 10.03 -19.47 -4.35
CA ILE A 103 9.13 -18.53 -3.69
C ILE A 103 8.02 -19.30 -2.97
N GLY A 104 7.54 -18.76 -1.86
CA GLY A 104 6.38 -19.29 -1.15
C GLY A 104 5.07 -18.61 -1.54
N PRO A 105 3.93 -19.08 -0.98
CA PRO A 105 2.60 -18.51 -1.22
C PRO A 105 2.52 -16.99 -0.97
N GLY A 106 3.24 -16.48 0.03
CA GLY A 106 3.26 -15.07 0.37
C GLY A 106 3.72 -14.15 -0.77
N LYS A 107 4.55 -14.63 -1.71
CA LYS A 107 4.96 -13.83 -2.88
C LYS A 107 3.81 -13.66 -3.89
N VAL A 108 2.99 -14.70 -4.08
CA VAL A 108 1.79 -14.61 -4.93
C VAL A 108 0.82 -13.59 -4.32
N ILE A 109 0.58 -13.69 -3.01
CA ILE A 109 -0.27 -12.77 -2.25
C ILE A 109 0.24 -11.33 -2.36
N ALA A 110 1.56 -11.12 -2.29
CA ALA A 110 2.16 -9.80 -2.39
C ALA A 110 2.03 -9.16 -3.78
N ASP A 111 1.89 -9.96 -4.84
CA ASP A 111 1.79 -9.49 -6.24
C ASP A 111 0.33 -9.35 -6.72
N LEU A 112 -0.65 -9.66 -5.87
CA LEU A 112 -2.05 -9.33 -6.09
C LEU A 112 -2.27 -7.84 -5.79
N MET A 113 -2.98 -7.16 -6.68
CA MET A 113 -3.34 -5.75 -6.51
C MET A 113 -4.50 -5.61 -5.52
N LEU A 114 -4.63 -4.44 -4.88
CA LEU A 114 -5.76 -4.07 -4.01
C LEU A 114 -7.13 -4.50 -4.57
N GLY A 115 -7.34 -4.31 -5.88
CA GLY A 115 -8.58 -4.68 -6.56
C GLY A 115 -8.98 -6.15 -6.38
N THR A 116 -8.03 -7.08 -6.38
CA THR A 116 -8.32 -8.52 -6.20
C THR A 116 -8.90 -8.80 -4.80
N TRP A 117 -8.37 -8.12 -3.78
CA TRP A 117 -8.87 -8.25 -2.41
C TRP A 117 -10.28 -7.68 -2.28
N VAL A 118 -10.56 -6.56 -2.95
CA VAL A 118 -11.91 -5.98 -3.01
C VAL A 118 -12.89 -6.91 -3.72
N MET A 119 -12.48 -7.62 -4.78
CA MET A 119 -13.31 -8.60 -5.47
C MET A 119 -13.71 -9.78 -4.56
N LEU A 120 -12.78 -10.31 -3.77
CA LEU A 120 -13.08 -11.34 -2.76
C LEU A 120 -14.03 -10.83 -1.67
N LEU A 121 -13.99 -9.53 -1.39
CA LEU A 121 -14.88 -8.87 -0.44
C LEU A 121 -16.23 -8.46 -1.05
N SER A 122 -16.42 -8.64 -2.36
CA SER A 122 -17.66 -8.31 -3.05
C SER A 122 -18.76 -9.36 -2.78
N ARG A 123 -19.95 -9.15 -3.36
CA ARG A 123 -21.06 -10.11 -3.25
C ARG A 123 -20.79 -11.45 -3.94
N GLY A 124 -19.80 -11.49 -4.83
CA GLY A 124 -19.63 -12.57 -5.80
C GLY A 124 -20.38 -12.28 -7.10
N GLY A 125 -20.00 -13.02 -8.15
CA GLY A 125 -20.51 -12.87 -9.51
C GLY A 125 -21.17 -14.15 -10.02
N THR A 126 -20.88 -14.49 -11.27
CA THR A 126 -21.33 -15.73 -11.90
C THR A 126 -20.15 -16.66 -12.14
N SER A 127 -20.41 -17.96 -12.02
CA SER A 127 -19.51 -19.01 -12.47
C SER A 127 -19.76 -19.35 -13.93
N ALA A 128 -18.81 -20.00 -14.59
CA ALA A 128 -18.86 -20.41 -15.99
C ALA A 128 -20.07 -21.30 -16.34
N LEU A 129 -20.65 -21.95 -15.33
CA LEU A 129 -21.88 -22.74 -15.44
C LEU A 129 -23.17 -21.91 -15.26
N GLY A 130 -23.09 -20.59 -15.23
CA GLY A 130 -24.22 -19.68 -15.02
C GLY A 130 -24.74 -19.63 -13.57
N ARG A 131 -24.06 -20.28 -12.63
CA ARG A 131 -24.45 -20.27 -11.21
C ARG A 131 -24.02 -18.96 -10.56
N ALA A 132 -24.94 -18.33 -9.83
CA ALA A 132 -24.61 -17.21 -8.96
C ALA A 132 -23.72 -17.68 -7.80
N ILE A 133 -22.58 -17.03 -7.61
CA ILE A 133 -21.67 -17.25 -6.51
C ILE A 133 -21.93 -16.19 -5.44
N ASP A 134 -22.13 -16.65 -4.21
CA ASP A 134 -22.35 -15.79 -3.06
C ASP A 134 -21.17 -15.88 -2.09
N TYR A 135 -20.35 -14.83 -2.08
CA TYR A 135 -19.19 -14.74 -1.22
C TYR A 135 -19.52 -14.56 0.25
N GLU A 136 -20.69 -14.03 0.58
CA GLU A 136 -21.12 -13.95 1.97
C GLU A 136 -21.23 -15.34 2.58
N ALA A 137 -21.92 -16.24 1.87
CA ALA A 137 -22.19 -17.59 2.34
C ALA A 137 -20.97 -18.52 2.27
N ASN A 138 -20.18 -18.46 1.19
CA ASN A 138 -19.13 -19.45 0.94
C ASN A 138 -17.73 -19.04 1.46
N LEU A 139 -17.46 -17.75 1.67
CA LEU A 139 -16.13 -17.23 1.97
C LEU A 139 -16.13 -16.40 3.26
N TRP A 140 -17.01 -15.40 3.33
CA TRP A 140 -17.01 -14.45 4.45
C TRP A 140 -17.46 -15.08 5.75
N ARG A 141 -18.68 -15.64 5.79
CA ARG A 141 -19.20 -16.26 7.01
C ARG A 141 -18.29 -17.39 7.48
N PRO A 142 -17.80 -18.31 6.62
CA PRO A 142 -16.98 -19.41 7.11
C PRO A 142 -15.57 -19.01 7.52
N ALA A 143 -14.92 -18.08 6.80
CA ALA A 143 -13.49 -17.82 6.96
C ALA A 143 -13.14 -16.41 7.46
N LEU A 144 -13.83 -15.36 6.98
CA LEU A 144 -13.38 -13.96 7.16
C LEU A 144 -14.10 -13.20 8.27
N ARG A 145 -15.24 -13.67 8.78
CA ARG A 145 -16.07 -12.95 9.78
C ARG A 145 -15.33 -12.48 11.03
N PHE A 146 -14.23 -13.14 11.40
CA PHE A 146 -13.41 -12.80 12.57
C PHE A 146 -12.14 -12.01 12.22
N GLY A 147 -11.80 -11.84 10.94
CA GLY A 147 -10.54 -11.20 10.54
C GLY A 147 -10.47 -9.70 10.77
N PHE A 148 -11.62 -9.03 10.85
CA PHE A 148 -11.69 -7.58 11.00
C PHE A 148 -12.20 -7.14 12.38
N ALA A 149 -12.27 -8.05 13.35
CA ALA A 149 -12.78 -7.77 14.70
C ALA A 149 -11.82 -6.93 15.57
N THR A 150 -10.66 -6.52 15.04
CA THR A 150 -9.61 -5.77 15.76
C THR A 150 -9.92 -4.29 15.95
N GLY A 151 -11.00 -3.78 15.32
CA GLY A 151 -11.56 -2.51 15.73
C GLY A 151 -12.23 -2.71 17.08
N ASN A 152 -11.59 -2.24 18.17
CA ASN A 152 -12.32 -1.97 19.39
C ASN A 152 -13.46 -1.00 19.03
N LEU A 153 -14.64 -1.53 18.74
CA LEU A 153 -15.87 -0.80 19.01
C LEU A 153 -15.71 -0.40 20.47
N HIS A 154 -15.60 0.88 20.77
CA HIS A 154 -15.69 1.36 22.13
C HIS A 154 -17.03 0.87 22.70
N SER A 155 -17.05 -0.34 23.25
CA SER A 155 -18.18 -0.99 23.90
C SER A 155 -18.42 -0.40 25.29
N GLU A 156 -17.55 0.50 25.74
CA GLU A 156 -17.68 1.25 26.97
C GLU A 156 -17.84 2.75 26.67
N ARG A 157 -18.99 3.12 26.09
CA ARG A 157 -19.55 4.43 26.44
C ARG A 157 -20.39 4.19 27.70
N PRO A 158 -19.89 4.49 28.92
CA PRO A 158 -20.72 4.34 30.11
C PRO A 158 -22.00 5.14 29.92
N SER A 159 -23.14 4.51 30.20
CA SER A 159 -24.45 5.13 30.17
C SER A 159 -24.42 6.43 31.00
N PRO A 160 -25.00 7.56 30.52
CA PRO A 160 -24.94 8.85 31.21
C PRO A 160 -25.57 8.86 32.61
N ALA A 161 -26.17 7.75 33.05
CA ALA A 161 -26.81 7.63 34.36
C ALA A 161 -25.85 7.28 35.52
N ALA A 162 -24.58 6.94 35.26
CA ALA A 162 -23.69 6.41 36.31
C ALA A 162 -22.60 7.37 36.83
N ASP A 163 -22.40 8.54 36.23
CA ASP A 163 -21.34 9.47 36.66
C ASP A 163 -21.89 10.65 37.49
N THR A 164 -22.19 10.37 38.77
CA THR A 164 -22.51 11.39 39.77
C THR A 164 -21.34 11.74 40.70
N ARG A 165 -20.10 11.33 40.36
CA ARG A 165 -18.95 11.79 41.14
C ARG A 165 -18.51 13.14 40.61
N ARG A 166 -18.87 14.20 41.34
CA ARG A 166 -18.25 15.54 41.24
C ARG A 166 -16.73 15.38 41.28
N ARG A 167 -16.08 15.30 40.13
CA ARG A 167 -14.64 15.50 40.01
C ARG A 167 -14.42 17.00 39.92
N THR A 168 -13.76 17.55 40.94
CA THR A 168 -13.21 18.91 40.88
C THR A 168 -12.31 19.01 39.64
N PRO A 169 -12.49 20.01 38.75
CA PRO A 169 -11.63 20.15 37.59
C PRO A 169 -10.18 20.42 38.06
N PRO A 170 -9.16 19.74 37.52
CA PRO A 170 -7.78 20.17 37.74
C PRO A 170 -7.57 21.55 37.10
N SER A 171 -6.86 22.43 37.79
CA SER A 171 -6.44 23.73 37.26
C SER A 171 -5.67 23.52 35.96
N ILE A 172 -6.26 23.96 34.84
CA ILE A 172 -5.61 23.97 33.53
C ILE A 172 -4.76 25.23 33.47
N GLU A 173 -3.45 25.06 33.55
CA GLU A 173 -2.50 26.10 33.16
C GLU A 173 -2.62 26.28 31.63
N PRO A 174 -2.72 27.52 31.10
CA PRO A 174 -2.91 27.73 29.67
C PRO A 174 -1.72 27.16 28.87
N PRO A 175 -1.97 26.50 27.73
CA PRO A 175 -0.90 25.94 26.92
C PRO A 175 0.01 27.04 26.39
N ALA A 176 1.33 26.79 26.42
CA ALA A 176 2.32 27.67 25.82
C ALA A 176 2.00 27.91 24.34
N ALA A 177 2.21 29.15 23.88
CA ALA A 177 1.92 29.56 22.51
C ALA A 177 2.56 28.61 21.47
N PRO A 178 1.86 28.31 20.36
CA PRO A 178 2.39 27.42 19.33
C PRO A 178 3.66 28.01 18.71
N GLN A 179 4.73 27.21 18.71
CA GLN A 179 5.98 27.57 18.05
C GLN A 179 5.77 27.64 16.53
N PRO A 180 6.31 28.65 15.82
CA PRO A 180 6.19 28.74 14.37
C PRO A 180 6.89 27.54 13.71
N PHE A 181 6.17 26.89 12.79
CA PHE A 181 6.68 25.77 12.00
C PHE A 181 7.69 26.28 10.97
N GLY A 182 8.93 26.49 11.42
CA GLY A 182 10.08 26.84 10.59
C GLY A 182 11.08 25.71 10.58
N ALA A 183 11.04 24.84 9.58
CA ALA A 183 12.14 23.92 9.32
C ALA A 183 13.39 24.74 8.97
N SER A 184 14.35 24.80 9.87
CA SER A 184 15.67 25.35 9.57
C SER A 184 16.30 24.52 8.46
N ARG A 185 16.87 25.18 7.44
CA ARG A 185 17.62 24.55 6.33
C ARG A 185 18.69 23.54 6.81
N ALA A 186 19.14 23.64 8.06
CA ALA A 186 20.09 22.71 8.66
C ALA A 186 19.53 21.29 8.91
N ASP A 187 18.21 21.14 9.13
CA ASP A 187 17.61 19.83 9.48
C ASP A 187 17.36 18.95 8.24
N LEU A 188 17.15 19.57 7.08
CA LEU A 188 17.04 18.87 5.80
C LEU A 188 18.39 18.26 5.35
N GLN A 189 19.51 18.92 5.66
CA GLN A 189 20.83 18.40 5.30
C GLN A 189 21.25 17.20 6.17
N ARG A 190 20.86 17.19 7.45
CA ARG A 190 21.16 16.09 8.38
C ARG A 190 20.45 14.78 8.00
N ARG A 191 19.26 14.85 7.39
CA ARG A 191 18.52 13.67 6.90
C ARG A 191 19.04 13.13 5.56
N SER A 192 19.76 13.92 4.76
CA SER A 192 20.37 13.47 3.51
C SER A 192 21.68 12.69 3.71
N GLY A 193 22.41 12.94 4.82
CA GLY A 193 23.68 12.27 5.11
C GLY A 193 23.57 10.84 5.65
N VAL A 194 22.37 10.42 6.08
CA VAL A 194 22.14 9.07 6.64
C VAL A 194 21.98 7.99 5.54
N TRP A 195 21.78 8.39 4.28
CA TRP A 195 21.60 7.48 3.15
C TRP A 195 22.88 7.21 2.33
N HIS A 196 24.07 7.57 2.82
CA HIS A 196 25.35 7.34 2.11
C HIS A 196 26.37 6.52 2.90
N SER A 197 25.96 5.82 3.97
CA SER A 197 26.90 5.07 4.82
C SER A 197 26.62 3.57 4.91
N ASP A 198 25.88 2.98 3.98
CA ASP A 198 25.67 1.53 3.99
C ASP A 198 25.59 0.92 2.58
N HIS A 199 26.70 1.02 1.83
CA HIS A 199 27.01 0.03 0.81
C HIS A 199 28.43 -0.52 1.03
N GLY A 200 28.43 -1.84 1.25
CA GLY A 200 29.56 -2.64 1.68
C GLY A 200 30.82 -2.50 0.85
N ARG A 201 31.91 -2.40 1.60
CA ARG A 201 33.30 -2.66 1.27
C ARG A 201 33.46 -3.86 0.32
N PHE A 202 33.74 -3.59 -0.96
CA PHE A 202 34.24 -4.60 -1.90
C PHE A 202 35.75 -4.75 -1.67
N THR A 203 36.17 -5.97 -1.34
CA THR A 203 37.56 -6.33 -1.06
C THR A 203 38.37 -6.34 -2.35
N ASP A 204 39.36 -5.47 -2.48
CA ASP A 204 40.39 -5.58 -3.51
C ASP A 204 41.61 -6.29 -2.91
N ARG A 205 41.98 -7.42 -3.49
CA ARG A 205 43.04 -8.32 -3.04
C ARG A 205 44.23 -8.13 -3.99
N VAL A 206 45.03 -7.10 -3.73
CA VAL A 206 46.32 -6.91 -4.41
C VAL A 206 47.41 -7.59 -3.57
N GLY A 207 48.01 -8.63 -4.14
CA GLY A 207 49.17 -9.33 -3.57
C GLY A 207 50.46 -8.52 -3.70
N PRO A 208 51.46 -8.78 -2.85
CA PRO A 208 52.65 -7.94 -2.75
C PRO A 208 53.69 -8.43 -3.75
N ASP A 209 53.83 -7.77 -4.88
CA ASP A 209 55.10 -7.76 -5.63
C ASP A 209 55.09 -6.59 -6.62
N GLY A 210 55.83 -5.54 -6.28
CA GLY A 210 55.94 -4.30 -7.03
C GLY A 210 56.75 -4.46 -8.31
N ARG A 211 56.07 -4.74 -9.43
CA ARG A 211 56.65 -4.56 -10.77
C ARG A 211 55.60 -4.17 -11.80
N ALA A 212 55.84 -3.04 -12.47
CA ALA A 212 55.09 -2.62 -13.65
C ALA A 212 55.48 -3.49 -14.87
N PRO A 213 54.53 -3.94 -15.70
CA PRO A 213 54.86 -4.49 -17.00
C PRO A 213 54.79 -3.40 -18.09
N ALA A 214 55.76 -3.52 -18.99
CA ALA A 214 56.13 -2.61 -20.05
C ALA A 214 55.10 -2.48 -21.18
N MET A 215 55.17 -1.33 -21.85
CA MET A 215 54.63 -1.09 -23.19
C MET A 215 55.45 -1.90 -24.21
N ASP A 216 54.78 -2.64 -25.09
CA ASP A 216 55.22 -2.84 -26.46
C ASP A 216 54.05 -3.27 -27.35
N GLY A 217 53.95 -2.63 -28.52
CA GLY A 217 53.09 -3.02 -29.65
C GLY A 217 53.61 -4.28 -30.34
N PRO A 218 53.07 -4.67 -31.51
CA PRO A 218 52.67 -3.80 -32.63
C PRO A 218 51.16 -3.75 -32.94
#